data_AF-A0A358NJN6-F1
#
_entry.id   AF-A0A358NJN6-F1
#
_cell.length_a   1.000
_cell.length_b   1.000
_cell.length_c   1.000
_cell.angle_alpha   90.00
_cell.angle_beta   90.00
_cell.angle_gamma   90.00
#
_symmetry.space_group_name_H-M   'P 1'
#
loop_
_entity.id
_entity.type
_entity.pdbx_description
1 polymer ?
#
loop_
_entity_poly.entity_id
_entity_poly.type
_entity_poly.pdbx_seq_one_letter_code
_entity_poly.pdbx_strand_id
1 'polypeptide(L)'
;ISAIVFSVLLTLIVEKTVLPLDRMDCALAEKNLQLEVQGKNNELFKDEDKKGSNLVWIMPVSIITGLLAGIFLRSVISPSVTNSFFTAALIVLYICVGISQGANKEVFFYLKRIGFKVVLISIAILLGSLIGGIVSGIILKLPLYISVTSAAGMSFYSITGAYMTQQYGIEIGTYGFIVNVMREFFTVLAMPLLIKISLGAPIAGGAAGNMDTMLAPITKFVGIRLSLVTLITGTILTFIVPLILPVVSVIFR
;
A
#
# COMPACT_ATOMS: atom_id res chain seq x y z
N ILE A 1 7.52 7.97 9.61
CA ILE A 1 8.99 8.13 9.35
C ILE A 1 9.76 6.86 9.73
N SER A 2 9.73 6.39 10.99
CA SER A 2 10.45 5.17 11.40
C SER A 2 10.21 3.98 10.47
N ALA A 3 8.94 3.66 10.15
CA ALA A 3 8.59 2.62 9.19
C ALA A 3 9.26 2.79 7.81
N ILE A 4 9.33 4.02 7.28
CA ILE A 4 10.02 4.32 6.01
C ILE A 4 11.50 4.00 6.13
N VAL A 5 12.16 4.50 7.18
CA VAL A 5 13.60 4.33 7.40
C VAL A 5 13.96 2.85 7.46
N PHE A 6 13.26 2.07 8.29
CA PHE A 6 13.55 0.64 8.44
C PHE A 6 13.15 -0.19 7.21
N SER A 7 12.04 0.13 6.53
CA SER A 7 11.72 -0.49 5.23
C SER A 7 12.81 -0.23 4.20
N VAL A 8 13.25 1.02 4.06
CA VAL A 8 14.34 1.38 3.14
C VAL A 8 15.62 0.66 3.49
N LEU A 9 16.01 0.62 4.77
CA LEU A 9 17.24 -0.03 5.23
C LEU A 9 17.25 -1.53 4.90
N LEU A 10 16.16 -2.25 5.19
CA LEU A 10 16.07 -3.67 4.86
C LEU A 10 15.99 -3.92 3.36
N THR A 11 15.25 -3.09 2.61
CA THR A 11 15.19 -3.20 1.15
C THR A 11 16.57 -2.99 0.53
N LEU A 12 17.38 -2.05 1.05
CA LEU A 12 18.76 -1.84 0.60
C LEU A 12 19.64 -3.07 0.83
N ILE A 13 19.49 -3.74 1.97
CA ILE A 13 20.23 -4.96 2.27
C ILE A 13 19.86 -6.06 1.26
N VAL A 14 18.56 -6.24 1.00
CA VAL A 14 18.07 -7.23 0.02
C VAL A 14 18.55 -6.90 -1.40
N GLU A 15 18.49 -5.63 -1.78
CA GLU A 15 18.93 -5.14 -3.09
C GLU A 15 20.43 -5.41 -3.30
N LYS A 16 21.27 -5.11 -2.31
CA LYS A 16 22.72 -5.34 -2.41
C LYS A 16 23.12 -6.81 -2.34
N THR A 17 22.35 -7.66 -1.65
CA THR A 17 22.75 -9.05 -1.37
C THR A 17 22.20 -10.03 -2.41
N VAL A 18 20.92 -9.90 -2.79
CA VAL A 18 20.20 -10.92 -3.56
C VAL A 18 19.81 -10.42 -4.95
N LEU A 19 19.59 -9.11 -5.10
CA LEU A 19 18.84 -8.59 -6.24
C LEU A 19 19.27 -7.14 -6.57
N PRO A 20 20.35 -6.98 -7.34
CA PRO A 20 20.73 -5.66 -7.85
C PRO A 20 19.63 -5.18 -8.80
N LEU A 21 18.81 -4.21 -8.35
CA LEU A 21 17.70 -3.65 -9.14
C LEU A 21 18.19 -2.95 -10.40
N ASP A 22 19.42 -2.42 -10.37
CA ASP A 22 20.18 -1.91 -11.52
C ASP A 22 20.37 -2.96 -12.64
N ARG A 23 20.72 -4.20 -12.27
CA ARG A 23 20.86 -5.30 -13.24
C ARG A 23 19.52 -5.76 -13.80
N MET A 24 18.46 -5.68 -13.00
CA MET A 24 17.10 -5.95 -13.50
C MET A 24 16.62 -4.86 -14.45
N ASP A 25 16.94 -3.60 -14.18
CA ASP A 25 16.62 -2.48 -15.06
C ASP A 25 17.31 -2.64 -16.43
N CYS A 26 18.57 -3.09 -16.44
CA CYS A 26 19.29 -3.46 -17.66
C CYS A 26 18.71 -4.70 -18.37
N ALA A 27 18.37 -5.77 -17.63
CA ALA A 27 17.77 -6.99 -18.22
C ALA A 27 16.35 -6.75 -18.76
N LEU A 28 15.60 -5.84 -18.13
CA LEU A 28 14.30 -5.34 -18.63
C LEU A 28 14.50 -4.42 -19.84
N ALA A 29 15.57 -3.64 -19.92
CA ALA A 29 15.90 -2.84 -21.12
C ALA A 29 16.14 -3.72 -22.36
N GLU A 30 16.89 -4.82 -22.22
CA GLU A 30 17.14 -5.77 -23.32
C GLU A 30 15.85 -6.51 -23.74
N LYS A 31 14.98 -6.84 -22.79
CA LYS A 31 13.68 -7.50 -23.06
C LYS A 31 12.62 -6.56 -23.62
N ASN A 32 12.58 -5.28 -23.21
CA ASN A 32 11.68 -4.28 -23.76
C ASN A 32 12.04 -3.94 -25.21
N LEU A 33 13.34 -3.92 -25.55
CA LEU A 33 13.81 -3.86 -26.95
C LEU A 33 13.29 -5.03 -27.80
N GLN A 34 13.22 -6.25 -27.25
CA GLN A 34 12.63 -7.40 -27.95
C GLN A 34 11.09 -7.32 -28.04
N LEU A 35 10.42 -6.73 -27.05
CA LEU A 35 8.97 -6.53 -27.03
C LEU A 35 8.52 -5.40 -27.96
N GLU A 36 9.31 -4.33 -28.13
CA GLU A 36 9.05 -3.29 -29.14
C GLU A 36 9.20 -3.83 -30.57
N VAL A 37 10.13 -4.76 -30.80
CA VAL A 37 10.31 -5.44 -32.11
C VAL A 37 9.17 -6.41 -32.41
N GLN A 38 8.56 -7.05 -31.40
CA GLN A 38 7.37 -7.90 -31.56
C GLN A 38 6.02 -7.13 -31.53
N GLY A 39 5.98 -5.97 -30.87
CA GLY A 39 4.76 -5.21 -30.60
C GLY A 39 4.29 -4.30 -31.73
N LYS A 40 5.10 -4.11 -32.79
CA LYS A 40 4.72 -3.28 -33.93
C LYS A 40 3.54 -3.83 -34.75
N ASN A 41 3.09 -5.06 -34.47
CA ASN A 41 1.93 -5.70 -35.10
C ASN A 41 0.65 -5.73 -34.24
N ASN A 42 0.65 -5.20 -33.02
CA ASN A 42 -0.58 -5.07 -32.21
C ASN A 42 -0.83 -3.60 -31.86
N GLU A 43 -1.45 -2.91 -32.82
CA GLU A 43 -2.20 -1.69 -32.57
C GLU A 43 -3.16 -1.89 -31.39
N LEU A 44 -2.89 -1.30 -30.22
CA LEU A 44 -3.93 -0.84 -29.28
C LEU A 44 -3.39 -0.02 -28.10
N PHE A 45 -2.69 1.09 -28.35
CA PHE A 45 -2.85 2.22 -27.43
C PHE A 45 -4.18 2.89 -27.77
N LYS A 46 -5.28 2.25 -27.36
CA LYS A 46 -6.54 2.97 -27.19
C LYS A 46 -6.30 3.94 -26.04
N ASP A 47 -6.17 5.21 -26.38
CA ASP A 47 -6.52 6.30 -25.48
C ASP A 47 -7.81 5.90 -24.77
N GLU A 48 -7.73 5.61 -23.46
CA GLU A 48 -8.93 5.60 -22.65
C GLU A 48 -9.40 7.04 -22.59
N ASP A 49 -10.43 7.32 -23.40
CA ASP A 49 -11.23 8.52 -23.33
C ASP A 49 -11.45 8.92 -21.88
N LYS A 50 -10.90 10.08 -21.52
CA LYS A 50 -11.18 10.78 -20.26
C LYS A 50 -12.68 11.00 -20.15
N LYS A 51 -13.40 10.04 -19.56
CA LYS A 51 -14.67 10.28 -18.89
C LYS A 51 -14.39 10.98 -17.56
N GLY A 52 -13.91 12.22 -17.66
CA GLY A 52 -14.06 13.15 -16.57
C GLY A 52 -15.56 13.39 -16.37
N SER A 53 -16.05 13.21 -15.14
CA SER A 53 -16.58 14.35 -14.38
C SER A 53 -17.66 14.02 -13.34
N ASN A 54 -18.25 12.82 -13.28
CA ASN A 54 -19.24 12.55 -12.21
C ASN A 54 -18.62 11.98 -10.93
N LEU A 55 -17.63 11.08 -11.02
CA LEU A 55 -17.04 10.45 -9.84
C LEU A 55 -16.36 11.46 -8.90
N VAL A 56 -15.71 12.48 -9.46
CA VAL A 56 -15.03 13.54 -8.70
C VAL A 56 -16.00 14.31 -7.81
N TRP A 57 -17.26 14.48 -8.23
CA TRP A 57 -18.31 15.12 -7.44
C TRP A 57 -19.05 14.13 -6.53
N ILE A 58 -19.23 12.89 -6.96
CA ILE A 58 -19.91 11.85 -6.17
C ILE A 58 -19.17 11.56 -4.85
N MET A 59 -17.84 11.54 -4.85
CA MET A 59 -17.05 11.26 -3.64
C MET A 59 -17.27 12.27 -2.50
N PRO A 60 -17.07 13.59 -2.67
CA PRO A 60 -17.35 14.54 -1.61
C PRO A 60 -18.83 14.58 -1.23
N VAL A 61 -19.74 14.45 -2.20
CA VAL A 61 -21.19 14.41 -1.92
C VAL A 61 -21.56 13.20 -1.07
N SER A 62 -21.01 12.01 -1.33
CA SER A 62 -21.28 10.82 -0.53
C SER A 62 -20.76 10.95 0.90
N ILE A 63 -19.57 11.56 1.09
CA ILE A 63 -19.02 11.85 2.41
C ILE A 63 -19.93 12.82 3.18
N ILE A 64 -20.32 13.93 2.57
CA ILE A 64 -21.19 14.93 3.20
C ILE A 64 -22.56 14.32 3.54
N THR A 65 -23.14 13.57 2.60
CA THR A 65 -24.44 12.90 2.80
C THR A 65 -24.36 11.88 3.91
N GLY A 66 -23.30 11.06 3.96
CA GLY A 66 -23.07 10.08 5.03
C GLY A 66 -22.87 10.74 6.39
N LEU A 67 -22.16 11.87 6.45
CA LEU A 67 -21.96 12.64 7.68
C LEU A 67 -23.28 13.22 8.19
N LEU A 68 -24.06 13.86 7.32
CA LEU A 68 -25.38 14.40 7.66
C LEU A 68 -26.32 13.30 8.13
N ALA A 69 -26.42 12.20 7.38
CA ALA A 69 -27.20 11.03 7.76
C ALA A 69 -26.77 10.50 9.14
N GLY A 70 -25.47 10.39 9.40
CA GLY A 70 -24.95 9.96 10.70
C GLY A 70 -25.36 10.88 11.86
N ILE A 71 -25.38 12.20 11.65
CA ILE A 71 -25.83 13.16 12.67
C ILE A 71 -27.33 13.01 12.93
N PHE A 72 -28.16 12.90 11.88
CA PHE A 72 -29.62 12.76 12.02
C PHE A 72 -30.05 11.42 12.63
N LEU A 73 -29.37 10.33 12.27
CA LEU A 73 -29.70 8.97 12.71
C LEU A 73 -29.07 8.59 14.06
N ARG A 74 -28.24 9.46 14.65
CA ARG A 74 -27.56 9.20 15.93
C ARG A 74 -28.51 8.86 17.08
N SER A 75 -29.71 9.44 17.10
CA SER A 75 -30.71 9.19 18.15
C SER A 75 -31.50 7.90 17.95
N VAL A 76 -31.50 7.35 16.73
CA VAL A 76 -32.31 6.19 16.32
C VAL A 76 -31.48 4.91 16.28
N ILE A 77 -30.21 5.00 15.88
CA ILE A 77 -29.34 3.84 15.68
C ILE A 77 -28.56 3.52 16.95
N SER A 78 -28.74 2.30 17.46
CA SER A 78 -27.92 1.76 18.54
C SER A 78 -26.47 1.54 18.11
N PRO A 79 -25.47 1.84 18.95
CA PRO A 79 -24.05 1.56 18.68
C PRO A 79 -23.78 0.11 18.25
N SER A 80 -24.54 -0.86 18.77
CA SER A 80 -24.37 -2.28 18.43
C SER A 80 -24.71 -2.57 16.97
N VAL A 81 -25.73 -1.90 16.42
CA VAL A 81 -26.14 -2.07 15.00
C VAL A 81 -25.08 -1.47 14.09
N THR A 82 -24.53 -0.30 14.45
CA THR A 82 -23.43 0.33 13.72
C THR A 82 -22.19 -0.56 13.66
N ASN A 83 -21.84 -1.20 14.78
CA ASN A 83 -20.67 -2.08 14.84
C ASN A 83 -20.84 -3.32 13.94
N SER A 84 -22.01 -3.95 13.95
CA SER A 84 -22.33 -5.08 13.08
C SER A 84 -22.30 -4.67 11.60
N PHE A 85 -22.85 -3.50 11.26
CA PHE A 85 -22.80 -2.97 9.89
C PHE A 85 -21.36 -2.73 9.43
N PHE A 86 -20.52 -2.12 10.27
CA PHE A 86 -19.12 -1.86 9.93
C PHE A 86 -18.32 -3.15 9.76
N THR A 87 -18.60 -4.17 10.58
CA THR A 87 -18.01 -5.51 10.43
C THR A 87 -18.40 -6.13 9.08
N ALA A 88 -19.69 -6.09 8.73
CA ALA A 88 -20.17 -6.58 7.43
C ALA A 88 -19.53 -5.82 6.25
N ALA A 89 -19.43 -4.49 6.35
CA ALA A 89 -18.80 -3.65 5.34
C ALA A 89 -17.31 -4.01 5.15
N LEU A 90 -16.58 -4.27 6.23
CA LEU A 90 -15.18 -4.74 6.14
C LEU A 90 -15.07 -6.11 5.47
N ILE A 91 -15.97 -7.05 5.78
CA ILE A 91 -15.98 -8.37 5.14
C ILE A 91 -16.20 -8.22 3.63
N VAL A 92 -17.19 -7.41 3.23
CA VAL A 92 -17.46 -7.11 1.81
C VAL A 92 -16.25 -6.45 1.15
N LEU A 93 -15.63 -5.48 1.81
CA LEU A 93 -14.43 -4.81 1.32
C LEU A 93 -13.29 -5.81 1.06
N TYR A 94 -13.05 -6.74 2.00
CA TYR A 94 -11.99 -7.75 1.86
C TYR A 94 -12.26 -8.71 0.69
N ILE A 95 -13.52 -9.11 0.49
CA ILE A 95 -13.92 -9.92 -0.67
C ILE A 95 -13.68 -9.14 -1.97
N CYS A 96 -14.11 -7.88 -2.04
CA CYS A 96 -13.91 -7.04 -3.23
C CYS A 96 -12.43 -6.84 -3.56
N VAL A 97 -11.60 -6.57 -2.55
CA VAL A 97 -10.14 -6.45 -2.73
C VAL A 97 -9.54 -7.77 -3.24
N GLY A 98 -9.98 -8.91 -2.68
CA GLY A 98 -9.56 -10.23 -3.15
C GLY A 98 -9.91 -10.49 -4.62
N ILE A 99 -11.15 -10.16 -5.02
CA ILE A 99 -11.63 -10.33 -6.41
C ILE A 99 -10.88 -9.41 -7.36
N SER A 100 -10.78 -8.12 -7.03
CA SER A 100 -10.10 -7.10 -7.84
C SER A 100 -8.66 -7.51 -8.16
N GLN A 101 -7.94 -8.02 -7.16
CA GLN A 101 -6.55 -8.36 -7.34
C GLN A 101 -6.40 -9.74 -8.02
N GLY A 102 -7.31 -10.68 -7.76
CA GLY A 102 -7.37 -11.96 -8.46
C GLY A 102 -7.66 -11.83 -9.97
N ALA A 103 -8.41 -10.79 -10.36
CA ALA A 103 -8.71 -10.50 -11.75
C ALA A 103 -7.52 -9.95 -12.55
N ASN A 104 -6.49 -9.42 -11.87
CA ASN A 104 -5.33 -8.82 -12.52
C ASN A 104 -4.31 -9.87 -13.01
N LYS A 105 -4.60 -10.47 -14.18
CA LYS A 105 -3.78 -11.54 -14.77
C LYS A 105 -2.34 -11.11 -15.10
N GLU A 106 -2.11 -9.83 -15.40
CA GLU A 106 -0.77 -9.31 -15.68
C GLU A 106 0.14 -9.45 -14.46
N VAL A 107 -0.34 -9.07 -13.27
CA VAL A 107 0.42 -9.22 -12.02
C VAL A 107 0.85 -10.67 -11.81
N PHE A 108 -0.04 -11.64 -12.01
CA PHE A 108 0.29 -13.07 -11.85
C PHE A 108 1.29 -13.58 -12.91
N PHE A 109 1.12 -13.19 -14.18
CA PHE A 109 2.03 -13.58 -15.25
C PHE A 109 3.45 -13.03 -15.03
N TYR A 110 3.55 -11.75 -14.66
CA TYR A 110 4.83 -11.12 -14.38
C TYR A 110 5.45 -11.59 -13.07
N LEU A 111 4.67 -11.87 -12.03
CA LEU A 111 5.19 -12.46 -10.79
C LEU A 111 5.87 -13.82 -11.07
N LYS A 112 5.29 -14.64 -11.95
CA LYS A 112 5.90 -15.92 -12.39
C LYS A 112 7.19 -15.72 -13.19
N ARG A 113 7.35 -14.57 -13.88
CA ARG A 113 8.47 -14.28 -14.79
C ARG A 113 9.62 -13.51 -14.13
N ILE A 114 9.31 -12.58 -13.24
CA ILE A 114 10.28 -11.76 -12.47
C ILE A 114 10.75 -12.52 -11.22
N GLY A 115 9.92 -13.45 -10.71
CA GLY A 115 10.30 -14.49 -9.77
C GLY A 115 10.19 -14.09 -8.28
N PHE A 116 10.57 -15.05 -7.41
CA PHE A 116 10.62 -14.95 -5.93
C PHE A 116 11.38 -13.73 -5.39
N LYS A 117 12.22 -13.16 -6.26
CA LYS A 117 13.01 -11.95 -6.08
C LYS A 117 12.18 -10.72 -5.66
N VAL A 118 11.04 -10.45 -6.29
CA VAL A 118 10.18 -9.30 -5.89
C VAL A 118 9.50 -9.53 -4.55
N VAL A 119 9.19 -10.79 -4.23
CA VAL A 119 8.60 -11.17 -2.95
C VAL A 119 9.53 -10.82 -1.79
N LEU A 120 10.85 -10.97 -1.97
CA LEU A 120 11.84 -10.58 -0.96
C LEU A 120 11.82 -9.08 -0.66
N ILE A 121 11.59 -8.22 -1.66
CA ILE A 121 11.44 -6.77 -1.45
C ILE A 121 10.20 -6.50 -0.59
N SER A 122 9.06 -7.12 -0.91
CA SER A 122 7.85 -7.00 -0.09
C SER A 122 8.07 -7.49 1.34
N ILE A 123 8.75 -8.62 1.53
CA ILE A 123 9.08 -9.15 2.88
C ILE A 123 9.98 -8.16 3.65
N ALA A 124 10.99 -7.58 3.00
CA ALA A 124 11.86 -6.58 3.62
C ALA A 124 11.08 -5.34 4.05
N ILE A 125 10.16 -4.85 3.21
CA ILE A 125 9.31 -3.71 3.53
C ILE A 125 8.40 -4.02 4.72
N LEU A 126 7.81 -5.22 4.75
CA LEU A 126 6.96 -5.68 5.84
C LEU A 126 7.73 -5.73 7.16
N LEU A 127 8.85 -6.44 7.19
CA LEU A 127 9.68 -6.54 8.40
C LEU A 127 10.18 -5.17 8.85
N GLY A 128 10.60 -4.32 7.91
CA GLY A 128 11.05 -2.97 8.20
C GLY A 128 9.94 -2.10 8.76
N SER A 129 8.71 -2.25 8.27
CA SER A 129 7.55 -1.52 8.80
C SER A 129 7.23 -1.97 10.23
N LEU A 130 7.26 -3.28 10.51
CA LEU A 130 7.03 -3.81 11.86
C LEU A 130 8.11 -3.35 12.85
N ILE A 131 9.39 -3.48 12.49
CA ILE A 131 10.51 -2.99 13.31
C ILE A 131 10.38 -1.47 13.53
N GLY A 132 10.06 -0.72 12.47
CA GLY A 132 9.86 0.71 12.57
C GLY A 132 8.72 1.09 13.54
N GLY A 133 7.64 0.31 13.54
CA GLY A 133 6.53 0.43 14.49
C GLY A 133 6.94 0.15 15.94
N ILE A 134 7.72 -0.92 16.16
CA ILE A 134 8.25 -1.28 17.49
C ILE A 134 9.13 -0.15 18.02
N VAL A 135 10.11 0.28 17.21
CA VAL A 135 11.05 1.35 17.57
C VAL A 135 10.31 2.65 17.85
N SER A 136 9.34 3.04 17.01
CA SER A 136 8.55 4.24 17.29
C SER A 136 7.68 4.12 18.54
N GLY A 137 7.15 2.93 18.82
CA GLY A 137 6.36 2.68 20.03
C GLY A 137 7.18 2.88 21.29
N ILE A 138 8.39 2.33 21.32
CA ILE A 138 9.34 2.48 22.44
C ILE A 138 9.73 3.96 22.61
N ILE A 139 10.09 4.64 21.53
CA ILE A 139 10.52 6.06 21.58
C ILE A 139 9.39 6.97 22.05
N LEU A 140 8.18 6.79 21.51
CA LEU A 140 7.01 7.60 21.84
C LEU A 140 6.30 7.15 23.12
N LYS A 141 6.78 6.07 23.76
CA LYS A 141 6.13 5.42 24.93
C LYS A 141 4.67 5.05 24.66
N LEU A 142 4.37 4.64 23.43
CA LEU A 142 3.06 4.14 23.03
C LEU A 142 2.98 2.62 23.23
N PRO A 143 1.80 2.09 23.62
CA PRO A 143 1.57 0.66 23.59
C PRO A 143 1.89 0.05 22.22
N LEU A 144 2.61 -1.07 22.21
CA LEU A 144 3.09 -1.67 20.96
C LEU A 144 1.96 -2.14 20.06
N TYR A 145 0.83 -2.61 20.61
CA TYR A 145 -0.34 -2.94 19.79
C TYR A 145 -0.87 -1.73 19.00
N ILE A 146 -0.67 -0.49 19.46
CA ILE A 146 -1.05 0.72 18.72
C ILE A 146 0.00 1.02 17.64
N SER A 147 1.27 1.14 18.03
CA SER A 147 2.32 1.61 17.12
C SER A 147 2.65 0.59 16.02
N VAL A 148 2.74 -0.70 16.37
CA VAL A 148 3.10 -1.76 15.44
C VAL A 148 1.94 -2.06 14.49
N THR A 149 0.70 -2.15 14.99
CA THR A 149 -0.49 -2.34 14.13
C THR A 149 -0.68 -1.17 13.18
N SER A 150 -0.44 0.07 13.62
CA SER A 150 -0.49 1.25 12.74
C SER A 150 0.56 1.17 11.64
N ALA A 151 1.78 0.74 11.96
CA ALA A 151 2.86 0.60 10.97
C ALA A 151 2.66 -0.59 10.02
N ALA A 152 2.05 -1.67 10.49
CA ALA A 152 1.69 -2.86 9.71
C ALA A 152 0.67 -2.58 8.60
N GLY A 153 -0.04 -1.44 8.68
CA GLY A 153 -0.91 -0.95 7.62
C GLY A 153 -0.20 -0.65 6.30
N MET A 154 1.11 -0.36 6.34
CA MET A 154 1.95 -0.22 5.16
C MET A 154 1.41 0.69 4.04
N SER A 155 0.85 1.84 4.42
CA SER A 155 0.16 2.81 3.54
C SER A 155 -1.29 2.46 3.19
N PHE A 156 -1.82 1.29 3.59
CA PHE A 156 -3.23 0.97 3.36
C PHE A 156 -4.13 1.59 4.46
N TYR A 157 -4.22 2.93 4.45
CA TYR A 157 -4.85 3.73 5.51
C TYR A 157 -6.33 3.40 5.71
N SER A 158 -7.09 3.14 4.64
CA SER A 158 -8.54 2.86 4.71
C SER A 158 -8.84 1.58 5.50
N ILE A 159 -8.12 0.48 5.21
CA ILE A 159 -8.29 -0.79 5.93
C ILE A 159 -7.72 -0.69 7.34
N THR A 160 -6.55 -0.08 7.50
CA THR A 160 -5.87 0.01 8.80
C THR A 160 -6.68 0.82 9.80
N GLY A 161 -7.14 2.00 9.42
CA GLY A 161 -7.96 2.85 10.29
C GLY A 161 -9.28 2.20 10.65
N ALA A 162 -9.94 1.55 9.69
CA ALA A 162 -11.19 0.84 9.91
C ALA A 162 -11.02 -0.36 10.88
N TYR A 163 -10.01 -1.20 10.65
CA TYR A 163 -9.70 -2.33 11.52
C TYR A 163 -9.39 -1.87 12.95
N MET A 164 -8.51 -0.88 13.11
CA MET A 164 -8.12 -0.36 14.42
C MET A 164 -9.28 0.35 15.13
N THR A 165 -10.20 0.99 14.39
CA THR A 165 -11.43 1.55 14.97
C THR A 165 -12.30 0.46 15.58
N GLN A 166 -12.50 -0.66 14.89
CA GLN A 166 -13.29 -1.78 15.41
C GLN A 166 -12.66 -2.43 16.64
N GLN A 167 -11.33 -2.58 16.63
CA GLN A 167 -10.64 -3.31 17.70
C GLN A 167 -10.34 -2.47 18.93
N TYR A 168 -10.06 -1.18 18.76
CA TYR A 168 -9.48 -0.34 19.79
C TYR A 168 -10.19 1.01 19.97
N GLY A 169 -11.24 1.29 19.19
CA GLY A 169 -11.98 2.55 19.25
C GLY A 169 -11.48 3.62 18.28
N ILE A 170 -12.30 4.66 18.10
CA ILE A 170 -12.14 5.66 17.04
C ILE A 170 -10.85 6.50 17.16
N GLU A 171 -10.37 6.76 18.37
CA GLU A 171 -9.13 7.52 18.59
C GLU A 171 -7.92 6.77 18.03
N ILE A 172 -7.79 5.48 18.39
CA ILE A 172 -6.70 4.62 17.92
C ILE A 172 -6.85 4.31 16.42
N GLY A 173 -8.08 4.16 15.94
CA GLY A 173 -8.39 4.05 14.52
C GLY A 173 -7.94 5.26 13.70
N THR A 174 -8.21 6.47 14.20
CA THR A 174 -7.80 7.72 13.57
C THR A 174 -6.27 7.84 13.57
N TYR A 175 -5.61 7.46 14.66
CA TYR A 175 -4.16 7.39 14.71
C TYR A 175 -3.59 6.46 13.62
N GLY A 176 -4.11 5.24 13.52
CA GLY A 176 -3.69 4.27 12.50
C GLY A 176 -3.89 4.78 11.06
N PHE A 177 -5.02 5.45 10.80
CA PHE A 177 -5.28 6.12 9.52
C PHE A 177 -4.22 7.19 9.22
N ILE A 178 -4.00 8.12 10.15
CA ILE A 178 -3.07 9.25 9.97
C ILE A 178 -1.63 8.75 9.77
N VAL A 179 -1.18 7.74 10.52
CA VAL A 179 0.17 7.17 10.37
C VAL A 179 0.44 6.70 8.94
N ASN A 180 -0.54 6.08 8.30
CA ASN A 180 -0.41 5.55 6.94
C ASN A 180 -0.51 6.65 5.88
N VAL A 181 -1.44 7.60 6.02
CA VAL A 181 -1.49 8.80 5.16
C VAL A 181 -0.17 9.59 5.24
N MET A 182 0.38 9.74 6.44
CA MET A 182 1.64 10.44 6.65
C MET A 182 2.83 9.66 6.07
N ARG A 183 2.81 8.33 6.08
CA ARG A 183 3.85 7.52 5.41
C ARG A 183 3.90 7.85 3.91
N GLU A 184 2.75 7.91 3.27
CA GLU A 184 2.63 8.28 1.86
C GLU A 184 3.12 9.70 1.61
N PHE A 185 2.61 10.66 2.37
CA PHE A 185 2.99 12.07 2.26
C PHE A 185 4.51 12.27 2.41
N PHE A 186 5.11 11.70 3.46
CA PHE A 186 6.56 11.81 3.68
C PHE A 186 7.37 11.07 2.63
N THR A 187 6.87 9.97 2.06
CA THR A 187 7.54 9.29 0.95
C THR A 187 7.59 10.18 -0.29
N VAL A 188 6.49 10.87 -0.62
CA VAL A 188 6.46 11.80 -1.76
C VAL A 188 7.41 12.96 -1.56
N LEU A 189 7.42 13.55 -0.36
CA LEU A 189 8.36 14.62 -0.04
C LEU A 189 9.83 14.16 -0.06
N ALA A 190 10.09 12.97 0.45
CA ALA A 190 11.45 12.43 0.54
C ALA A 190 11.93 11.75 -0.75
N MET A 191 11.10 11.62 -1.79
CA MET A 191 11.42 10.88 -3.01
C MET A 191 12.75 11.31 -3.68
N PRO A 192 13.06 12.62 -3.83
CA PRO A 192 14.34 13.08 -4.37
C PRO A 192 15.56 12.67 -3.53
N LEU A 193 15.38 12.38 -2.25
CA LEU A 193 16.42 11.88 -1.35
C LEU A 193 16.48 10.36 -1.39
N LEU A 194 15.32 9.69 -1.37
CA LEU A 194 15.22 8.22 -1.40
C LEU A 194 15.88 7.64 -2.65
N ILE A 195 15.67 8.25 -3.82
CA ILE A 195 16.27 7.77 -5.08
C ILE A 195 17.81 7.84 -5.10
N LYS A 196 18.42 8.72 -4.28
CA LYS A 196 19.88 8.80 -4.13
C LYS A 196 20.43 7.65 -3.29
N ILE A 197 19.58 6.99 -2.50
CA ILE A 197 19.97 5.88 -1.62
C ILE A 197 19.96 4.57 -2.42
N SER A 198 18.86 4.27 -3.12
CA SER A 198 18.77 3.23 -4.14
C SER A 198 17.48 3.31 -4.97
N LEU A 199 17.39 2.48 -6.02
CA LEU A 199 16.16 2.33 -6.82
C LEU A 199 15.03 1.69 -6.00
N GLY A 200 15.34 0.82 -5.04
CA GLY A 200 14.36 0.19 -4.15
C GLY A 200 13.84 1.10 -3.04
N ALA A 201 14.54 2.18 -2.69
CA ALA A 201 14.17 3.03 -1.56
C ALA A 201 12.83 3.78 -1.72
N PRO A 202 12.52 4.41 -2.88
CA PRO A 202 11.18 4.98 -3.11
C PRO A 202 10.07 3.93 -3.06
N ILE A 203 10.32 2.74 -3.63
CA ILE A 203 9.38 1.59 -3.59
C ILE A 203 9.11 1.18 -2.14
N ALA A 204 10.15 1.11 -1.31
CA ALA A 204 10.02 0.77 0.11
C ALA A 204 9.25 1.82 0.92
N GLY A 205 9.40 3.09 0.57
CA GLY A 205 8.63 4.18 1.18
C GLY A 205 7.13 4.04 0.93
N GLY A 206 6.73 3.84 -0.33
CA GLY A 206 5.32 3.83 -0.73
C GLY A 206 4.56 2.56 -0.34
N ALA A 207 5.25 1.42 -0.24
CA ALA A 207 4.71 0.15 0.24
C ALA A 207 3.40 -0.28 -0.44
N ALA A 208 2.31 -0.56 0.30
CA ALA A 208 1.05 -1.03 -0.29
C ALA A 208 0.43 0.01 -1.22
N GLY A 209 0.64 1.30 -0.95
CA GLY A 209 0.19 2.40 -1.82
C GLY A 209 0.85 2.37 -3.21
N ASN A 210 1.92 1.60 -3.41
CA ASN A 210 2.52 1.41 -4.73
C ASN A 210 1.58 0.75 -5.73
N MET A 211 0.50 0.12 -5.26
CA MET A 211 -0.50 -0.47 -6.12
C MET A 211 -1.35 0.59 -6.84
N ASP A 212 -1.58 1.75 -6.21
CA ASP A 212 -2.51 2.77 -6.68
C ASP A 212 -1.93 4.19 -6.57
N THR A 213 -1.99 4.82 -5.40
CA THR A 213 -1.70 6.23 -5.18
C THR A 213 -0.23 6.57 -5.41
N MET A 214 0.66 5.62 -5.12
CA MET A 214 2.11 5.79 -5.22
C MET A 214 2.70 5.23 -6.50
N LEU A 215 1.92 4.53 -7.34
CA LEU A 215 2.44 3.95 -8.58
C LEU A 215 3.00 5.02 -9.53
N ALA A 216 2.17 6.02 -9.85
CA ALA A 216 2.55 7.11 -10.75
C ALA A 216 3.72 7.96 -10.21
N PRO A 217 3.70 8.47 -8.97
CA PRO A 217 4.79 9.31 -8.49
C PRO A 217 6.11 8.53 -8.33
N ILE A 218 6.08 7.27 -7.85
CA ILE A 218 7.32 6.45 -7.76
C ILE A 218 7.86 6.14 -9.14
N THR A 219 7.00 5.75 -10.09
CA THR A 219 7.42 5.45 -11.46
C THR A 219 8.10 6.64 -12.13
N LYS A 220 7.69 7.88 -11.80
CA LYS A 220 8.34 9.09 -12.30
C LYS A 220 9.80 9.23 -11.84
N PHE A 221 10.13 8.79 -10.63
CA PHE A 221 11.50 8.90 -10.08
C PHE A 221 12.35 7.66 -10.34
N VAL A 222 11.75 6.47 -10.26
CA VAL A 222 12.45 5.18 -10.41
C VAL A 222 12.53 4.75 -11.89
N GLY A 223 11.63 5.24 -12.73
CA GLY A 223 11.56 4.94 -14.16
C GLY A 223 10.46 3.94 -14.52
N ILE A 224 9.94 4.05 -15.75
CA ILE A 224 8.85 3.20 -16.27
C ILE A 224 9.18 1.70 -16.21
N ARG A 225 10.47 1.35 -16.29
CA ARG A 225 10.97 -0.03 -16.31
C ARG A 225 10.72 -0.76 -14.99
N LEU A 226 10.79 -0.05 -13.86
CA LEU A 226 10.52 -0.60 -12.52
C LEU A 226 9.07 -0.35 -12.06
N SER A 227 8.20 0.19 -12.93
CA SER A 227 6.77 0.37 -12.62
C SER A 227 6.09 -0.97 -12.29
N LEU A 228 6.42 -2.04 -13.01
CA LEU A 228 5.89 -3.38 -12.74
C LEU A 228 6.37 -3.94 -11.40
N VAL A 229 7.64 -3.74 -11.05
CA VAL A 229 8.18 -4.15 -9.74
C VAL A 229 7.48 -3.37 -8.62
N THR A 230 7.25 -2.08 -8.84
CA THR A 230 6.51 -1.19 -7.94
C THR A 230 5.07 -1.68 -7.73
N LEU A 231 4.34 -1.93 -8.82
CA LEU A 231 2.97 -2.43 -8.82
C LEU A 231 2.85 -3.81 -8.14
N ILE A 232 3.74 -4.76 -8.47
CA ILE A 232 3.73 -6.09 -7.87
C ILE A 232 4.04 -6.02 -6.38
N THR A 233 5.04 -5.21 -5.98
CA THR A 233 5.38 -5.00 -4.56
C THR A 233 4.18 -4.44 -3.79
N GLY A 234 3.53 -3.42 -4.35
CA GLY A 234 2.30 -2.84 -3.80
C GLY A 234 1.20 -3.87 -3.69
N THR A 235 0.94 -4.62 -4.75
CA THR A 235 -0.11 -5.65 -4.80
C THR A 235 0.12 -6.73 -3.74
N ILE A 236 1.34 -7.23 -3.59
CA ILE A 236 1.69 -8.24 -2.56
C ILE A 236 1.42 -7.66 -1.17
N LEU A 237 1.87 -6.43 -0.89
CA LEU A 237 1.67 -5.80 0.41
C LEU A 237 0.18 -5.52 0.68
N THR A 238 -0.58 -5.04 -0.31
CA THR A 238 -2.03 -4.81 -0.24
C THR A 238 -2.79 -6.09 0.10
N PHE A 239 -2.37 -7.25 -0.42
CA PHE A 239 -2.92 -8.55 -0.03
C PHE A 239 -2.55 -8.96 1.39
N ILE A 240 -1.31 -8.67 1.82
CA ILE A 240 -0.82 -9.08 3.13
C ILE A 240 -1.43 -8.23 4.26
N VAL A 241 -1.69 -6.94 4.03
CA VAL A 241 -2.18 -6.02 5.10
C VAL A 241 -3.42 -6.55 5.83
N PRO A 242 -4.52 -6.95 5.16
CA PRO A 242 -5.70 -7.48 5.85
C PRO A 242 -5.43 -8.73 6.70
N LEU A 243 -4.41 -9.52 6.32
CA LEU A 243 -4.01 -10.73 7.05
C LEU A 243 -3.07 -10.43 8.23
N ILE A 244 -2.15 -9.48 8.07
CA ILE A 244 -1.13 -9.17 9.08
C ILE A 244 -1.68 -8.32 10.22
N LEU A 245 -2.66 -7.44 9.96
CA LEU A 245 -3.29 -6.59 10.98
C LEU A 245 -3.85 -7.39 12.16
N PRO A 246 -4.69 -8.43 11.98
CA PRO A 246 -5.15 -9.25 13.09
C PRO A 246 -4.04 -10.04 13.78
N VAL A 247 -3.04 -10.51 13.02
CA VAL A 247 -1.90 -11.26 13.59
C VAL A 247 -1.08 -10.36 14.53
N VAL A 248 -0.69 -9.18 14.07
CA VAL A 248 0.09 -8.22 14.86
C VAL A 248 -0.70 -7.71 16.06
N SER A 249 -1.99 -7.44 15.86
CA SER A 249 -2.92 -7.06 16.92
C SER A 249 -2.93 -8.07 18.07
N VAL A 250 -2.96 -9.37 17.77
CA VAL A 250 -2.94 -10.42 18.81
C VAL A 250 -1.56 -10.57 19.46
N ILE A 251 -0.48 -10.45 18.70
CA ILE A 251 0.89 -10.64 19.21
C ILE A 251 1.32 -9.56 20.21
N PHE A 252 0.90 -8.31 20.00
CA PHE A 252 1.39 -7.15 20.78
C PHE A 252 0.37 -6.61 21.80
N ARG A 253 -0.79 -7.25 21.94
CA ARG A 253 -1.84 -6.91 22.90
C ARG A 253 -1.58 -7.52 24.27
#